data_AF-A0A3N5EG77-F1
#
_entry.id   AF-A0A3N5EG77-F1
#
_cell.length_a   1.000
_cell.length_b   1.000
_cell.length_c   1.000
_cell.angle_alpha   90.00
_cell.angle_beta   90.00
_cell.angle_gamma   90.00
#
_symmetry.space_group_name_H-M   'P 1'
#
loop_
_entity.id
_entity.type
_entity.pdbx_description
1 polymer ?
#
loop_
_entity_poly.entity_id
_entity_poly.type
_entity_poly.pdbx_seq_one_letter_code
_entity_poly.pdbx_strand_id
1 'polypeptide(L)'
;MTNPKYKKKLEDLLVVCQKNLPRVDESLIRRAFEFGFNAHRHNIRASGEPFFEHPYEVARIVAKEIPLDDVSVASALLHDVAEDTEYQIKDIREEFGDTVADI
;
A
#
# COMPACT_ATOMS: atom_id res chain seq x y z
N MET A 1 12.18 6.87 1.41
CA MET A 1 11.13 7.89 1.59
C MET A 1 11.62 9.04 2.49
N THR A 2 11.66 10.31 2.04
CA THR A 2 12.23 11.45 2.80
C THR A 2 11.22 12.31 3.56
N ASN A 3 9.92 12.14 3.31
CA ASN A 3 8.86 12.93 3.94
C ASN A 3 8.46 12.35 5.32
N PRO A 4 8.60 13.11 6.43
CA PRO A 4 8.25 12.64 7.78
C PRO A 4 6.80 12.19 7.95
N LYS A 5 5.84 12.82 7.23
CA LYS A 5 4.41 12.45 7.26
C LYS A 5 4.21 10.99 6.85
N TYR A 6 4.79 10.61 5.71
CA TYR A 6 4.62 9.27 5.15
C TYR A 6 5.42 8.21 5.91
N LYS A 7 6.58 8.60 6.47
CA LYS A 7 7.31 7.71 7.39
C LYS A 7 6.44 7.36 8.60
N LYS A 8 5.77 8.35 9.21
CA LYS A 8 4.86 8.11 10.33
C LYS A 8 3.66 7.24 9.92
N LYS A 9 3.03 7.51 8.77
CA LYS A 9 1.93 6.69 8.24
C LYS A 9 2.32 5.22 8.05
N LEU A 10 3.52 4.96 7.53
CA LEU A 10 4.03 3.60 7.38
C LEU A 10 4.16 2.90 8.75
N GLU A 11 4.80 3.55 9.73
CA GLU A 11 4.92 2.98 11.07
C GLU A 11 3.54 2.75 11.73
N ASP A 12 2.61 3.70 11.58
CA ASP A 12 1.25 3.57 12.10
C ASP A 12 0.52 2.36 11.46
N LEU A 13 0.66 2.16 10.15
CA LEU A 13 0.08 1.01 9.44
C LEU A 13 0.69 -0.31 9.92
N LEU A 14 2.01 -0.38 10.10
CA LEU A 14 2.69 -1.58 10.59
C LEU A 14 2.25 -1.95 12.00
N VAL A 15 2.10 -0.96 12.90
CA VAL A 15 1.55 -1.19 14.25
C VAL A 15 0.13 -1.74 14.18
N VAL A 16 -0.71 -1.20 13.29
CA VAL A 16 -2.07 -1.71 13.07
C VAL A 16 -2.05 -3.14 12.55
N CYS A 17 -1.18 -3.45 11.59
CA CYS A 17 -1.02 -4.79 11.03
C CYS A 17 -0.59 -5.78 12.12
N GLN A 18 0.49 -5.48 12.85
CA GLN A 18 1.02 -6.34 13.92
C GLN A 18 -0.02 -6.62 15.02
N LYS A 19 -0.90 -5.66 15.29
CA LYS A 19 -1.92 -5.80 16.34
C LYS A 19 -3.09 -6.69 15.92
N ASN A 20 -3.48 -6.66 14.64
CA ASN A 20 -4.75 -7.26 14.20
C ASN A 20 -4.56 -8.49 13.31
N LEU A 21 -3.43 -8.63 12.62
CA LEU A 21 -3.16 -9.76 11.73
C LEU A 21 -2.49 -10.91 12.49
N PRO A 22 -2.77 -12.18 12.13
CA PRO A 22 -2.17 -13.35 12.79
C PRO A 22 -0.67 -13.49 12.50
N ARG A 23 -0.22 -13.01 11.34
CA ARG A 23 1.19 -12.95 10.93
C ARG A 23 1.39 -11.73 10.04
N VAL A 24 2.55 -11.09 10.14
CA VAL A 24 2.89 -9.92 9.34
C VAL A 24 4.31 -10.05 8.79
N ASP A 25 4.43 -10.08 7.47
CA ASP A 25 5.64 -9.74 6.76
C ASP A 25 5.72 -8.21 6.59
N GLU A 26 6.44 -7.55 7.50
CA GLU A 26 6.64 -6.11 7.41
C GLU A 26 7.39 -5.70 6.14
N SER A 27 8.26 -6.55 5.60
CA SER A 27 9.01 -6.24 4.38
C SER A 27 8.05 -6.10 3.21
N LEU A 28 7.08 -7.00 3.09
CA LEU A 28 6.02 -6.92 2.08
C LEU A 28 5.25 -5.60 2.18
N ILE A 29 4.75 -5.25 3.38
CA ILE A 29 3.97 -4.02 3.59
C ILE A 29 4.80 -2.77 3.30
N ARG A 30 6.06 -2.73 3.76
CA ARG A 30 6.97 -1.59 3.50
C ARG A 30 7.22 -1.42 2.00
N ARG A 31 7.51 -2.50 1.27
CA ARG A 31 7.72 -2.46 -0.18
C ARG A 31 6.47 -2.00 -0.91
N ALA A 32 5.30 -2.55 -0.58
CA ALA A 32 4.03 -2.16 -1.21
C ALA A 32 3.70 -0.67 -0.96
N PHE A 33 3.91 -0.20 0.28
CA PHE A 33 3.71 1.20 0.63
C PHE A 33 4.64 2.13 -0.16
N GLU A 34 5.94 1.81 -0.21
CA GLU A 34 6.90 2.64 -0.92
C GLU A 34 6.64 2.62 -2.43
N PHE A 35 6.30 1.47 -3.00
CA PHE A 35 5.96 1.34 -4.41
C PHE A 35 4.73 2.16 -4.77
N GLY A 36 3.60 1.98 -4.07
CA GLY A 36 2.38 2.75 -4.29
C GLY A 36 2.61 4.26 -4.10
N PHE A 37 3.35 4.65 -3.05
CA PHE A 37 3.68 6.05 -2.82
C PHE A 37 4.49 6.66 -3.97
N ASN A 38 5.48 5.92 -4.46
CA ASN A 38 6.31 6.37 -5.57
C ASN A 38 5.55 6.37 -6.90
N ALA A 39 4.65 5.41 -7.14
CA ALA A 39 3.83 5.35 -8.34
C ALA A 39 2.89 6.57 -8.43
N HIS A 40 2.26 6.96 -7.32
CA HIS A 40 1.35 8.10 -7.28
C HIS A 40 2.03 9.45 -6.98
N ARG A 41 3.37 9.52 -6.90
CA ARG A 41 4.11 10.73 -6.50
C ARG A 41 3.89 11.94 -7.41
N HIS A 42 3.54 11.69 -8.67
CA HIS A 42 3.28 12.72 -9.68
C HIS A 42 1.79 13.01 -9.85
N ASN A 43 0.92 12.19 -9.25
CA ASN A 43 -0.51 12.37 -9.25
C ASN A 43 -0.88 13.19 -8.01
N ILE A 44 -1.26 14.46 -8.24
CA ILE A 44 -1.69 15.37 -7.19
C ILE A 44 -3.21 15.54 -7.30
N ARG A 45 -3.93 15.37 -6.18
CA ARG A 45 -5.37 15.62 -6.12
C ARG A 45 -5.68 17.10 -6.27
N ALA A 46 -6.93 17.43 -6.60
CA ALA A 46 -7.40 18.82 -6.60
C ALA A 46 -7.16 19.56 -5.25
N SER A 47 -7.03 18.82 -4.15
CA SER A 47 -6.68 19.34 -2.81
C SER A 47 -5.18 19.65 -2.61
N GLY A 48 -4.30 19.27 -3.53
CA GLY A 48 -2.85 19.43 -3.41
C GLY A 48 -2.12 18.27 -2.72
N GLU A 49 -2.84 17.23 -2.27
CA GLU A 49 -2.22 16.04 -1.67
C GLU A 49 -1.92 14.96 -2.72
N PRO A 50 -0.86 14.14 -2.52
CA PRO A 50 -0.60 12.97 -3.36
C PRO A 50 -1.78 11.99 -3.36
N PHE A 51 -2.04 11.36 -4.51
CA PHE A 51 -3.14 10.39 -4.64
C PHE A 51 -3.05 9.19 -3.68
N PHE A 52 -1.84 8.88 -3.18
CA PHE A 52 -1.55 7.77 -2.28
C PHE A 52 -2.33 7.77 -0.94
N GLU A 53 -2.93 8.89 -0.54
CA GLU A 53 -3.75 8.94 0.69
C GLU A 53 -4.92 7.94 0.65
N HIS A 54 -5.55 7.71 -0.51
CA HIS A 54 -6.66 6.77 -0.59
C HIS A 54 -6.24 5.31 -0.42
N PRO A 55 -5.28 4.77 -1.20
CA PRO A 55 -4.77 3.42 -0.98
C PRO A 55 -4.31 3.18 0.47
N TYR A 56 -3.68 4.19 1.09
CA TYR A 56 -3.31 4.11 2.50
C TYR A 56 -4.51 3.93 3.44
N GLU A 57 -5.56 4.74 3.28
CA GLU A 57 -6.74 4.67 4.14
C GLU A 57 -7.49 3.33 3.95
N VAL A 58 -7.58 2.83 2.70
CA VAL A 58 -8.17 1.52 2.39
C VAL A 58 -7.36 0.42 3.07
N ALA A 59 -6.03 0.40 2.91
CA ALA A 59 -5.17 -0.60 3.55
C ALA A 59 -5.28 -0.57 5.08
N ARG A 60 -5.42 0.62 5.68
CA ARG A 60 -5.64 0.75 7.13
C ARG A 60 -7.01 0.20 7.56
N ILE A 61 -8.06 0.37 6.75
CA ILE A 61 -9.39 -0.20 7.02
C ILE A 61 -9.32 -1.72 6.91
N VAL A 62 -8.71 -2.26 5.86
CA VAL A 62 -8.51 -3.71 5.69
C VAL A 62 -7.79 -4.28 6.91
N ALA A 63 -6.69 -3.67 7.34
CA ALA A 63 -5.93 -4.12 8.49
C ALA A 63 -6.68 -3.99 9.85
N LYS A 64 -7.72 -3.17 9.95
CA LYS A 64 -8.49 -2.96 11.20
C LYS A 64 -9.78 -3.76 11.25
N GLU A 65 -10.57 -3.67 10.19
CA GLU A 65 -11.96 -4.13 10.15
C GLU A 65 -12.08 -5.50 9.48
N ILE A 66 -11.15 -5.86 8.59
CA ILE A 66 -11.14 -7.14 7.86
C ILE A 66 -9.72 -7.75 7.86
N PRO A 67 -9.10 -8.00 9.04
CA PRO A 67 -7.71 -8.44 9.12
C PRO A 67 -7.58 -9.91 8.69
N LEU A 68 -7.38 -10.14 7.40
CA LEU A 68 -7.15 -11.45 6.83
C LEU A 68 -5.66 -11.81 6.90
N ASP A 69 -4.85 -11.14 6.09
CA ASP A 69 -3.41 -11.34 5.98
C ASP A 69 -2.67 -10.07 5.51
N ASP A 70 -1.35 -10.12 5.53
CA ASP A 70 -0.46 -9.07 5.02
C ASP A 70 -0.55 -8.89 3.51
N VAL A 71 -0.83 -9.96 2.75
CA VAL A 71 -1.06 -9.92 1.29
C VAL A 71 -2.25 -9.04 0.94
N SER A 72 -3.36 -9.13 1.67
CA SER A 72 -4.56 -8.32 1.46
C SER A 72 -4.28 -6.84 1.73
N VAL A 73 -3.48 -6.53 2.76
CA VAL A 73 -3.06 -5.15 3.06
C VAL A 73 -2.12 -4.61 1.99
N ALA A 74 -1.17 -5.42 1.53
CA ALA A 74 -0.28 -5.05 0.43
C ALA A 74 -1.06 -4.79 -0.87
N SER A 75 -2.03 -5.63 -1.19
CA SER A 75 -2.88 -5.47 -2.38
C SER A 75 -3.73 -4.19 -2.27
N ALA A 76 -4.28 -3.90 -1.10
CA ALA A 76 -4.99 -2.64 -0.85
C ALA A 76 -4.11 -1.38 -1.03
N LEU A 77 -2.81 -1.45 -0.74
CA LEU A 77 -1.87 -0.35 -1.01
C LEU A 77 -1.59 -0.15 -2.52
N LEU A 78 -1.80 -1.20 -3.33
CA LEU A 78 -1.41 -1.26 -4.73
C LEU A 78 -2.59 -1.25 -5.71
N HIS A 79 -3.82 -1.36 -5.22
CA HIS A 79 -5.01 -1.63 -6.06
C HIS A 79 -5.22 -0.63 -7.21
N ASP A 80 -4.97 0.65 -6.98
CA ASP A 80 -5.11 1.69 -8.02
C ASP A 80 -3.86 1.87 -8.88
N VAL A 81 -2.72 1.24 -8.54
CA VAL A 81 -1.44 1.54 -9.20
C VAL A 81 -1.49 1.22 -10.69
N ALA A 82 -2.08 0.08 -11.07
CA ALA A 82 -2.19 -0.29 -12.48
C ALA A 82 -3.24 0.51 -13.26
N GLU A 83 -4.19 1.16 -12.56
CA GLU A 83 -5.28 1.93 -13.17
C GLU A 83 -4.88 3.41 -13.33
N ASP A 84 -4.26 3.99 -12.31
CA ASP A 84 -4.03 5.43 -12.20
C ASP A 84 -2.59 5.88 -12.56
N THR A 85 -1.69 4.93 -12.86
CA THR A 85 -0.27 5.24 -13.10
C THR A 85 0.26 4.57 -14.37
N GLU A 86 1.55 4.76 -14.66
CA GLU A 86 2.21 4.13 -15.82
C GLU A 86 2.56 2.66 -15.61
N TYR A 87 2.51 2.17 -14.37
CA TYR A 87 2.77 0.78 -14.04
C TYR A 87 1.63 -0.12 -14.54
N GLN A 88 1.96 -1.34 -14.90
CA GLN A 88 1.04 -2.38 -15.35
C GLN A 88 1.00 -3.53 -14.34
N ILE A 89 -0.03 -4.37 -14.41
CA ILE A 89 -0.16 -5.58 -13.59
C ILE A 89 1.08 -6.49 -13.69
N LYS A 90 1.76 -6.53 -14.85
CA LYS A 90 3.01 -7.28 -15.01
C LYS A 90 4.13 -6.77 -14.08
N ASP A 91 4.21 -5.46 -13.86
CA ASP A 91 5.24 -4.84 -13.02
C ASP A 91 4.95 -5.15 -11.55
N ILE A 92 3.67 -5.14 -11.15
CA ILE A 92 3.22 -5.58 -9.83
C ILE A 92 3.56 -7.06 -9.62
N ARG A 93 3.32 -7.91 -10.62
CA ARG A 93 3.63 -9.35 -10.57
C ARG A 93 5.13 -9.59 -10.43
N GLU A 94 5.97 -8.85 -11.14
CA GLU A 94 7.43 -8.98 -11.04
C GLU A 94 7.96 -8.60 -9.65
N GLU A 95 7.39 -7.57 -9.02
CA GLU A 95 7.85 -7.06 -7.71
C GLU A 95 7.25 -7.81 -6.49
N PHE A 96 6.01 -8.28 -6.60
CA PHE A 96 5.22 -8.81 -5.48
C PHE A 96 4.74 -10.25 -5.67
N GLY A 97 4.91 -10.82 -6.86
CA GLY A 97 4.45 -12.17 -7.20
C GLY A 97 2.98 -12.24 -7.61
N ASP A 98 2.56 -13.42 -8.07
CA ASP A 98 1.23 -13.64 -8.63
C ASP A 98 0.10 -13.37 -7.62
N THR A 99 0.27 -13.78 -6.36
CA THR A 99 -0.79 -13.65 -5.36
C THR A 99 -1.25 -12.21 -5.15
N VAL A 100 -0.33 -11.23 -5.16
CA VAL A 100 -0.67 -9.82 -5.00
C VAL A 100 -1.21 -9.23 -6.30
N ALA A 101 -0.70 -9.68 -7.45
CA ALA A 101 -1.09 -9.17 -8.76
C ALA A 101 -2.47 -9.66 -9.24
N ASP A 102 -2.97 -10.77 -8.69
CA ASP A 102 -4.21 -11.41 -9.09
C ASP A 102 -5.41 -11.08 -8.15
N ILE A 103 -5.20 -10.26 -7.11
CA ILE A 103 -6.25 -9.73 -6.20
C ILE A 103 -6.89 -8.48 -6.81
#